data_AF-A0AAQ1SV91-F1
#
_entry.id   AF-A0AAQ1SV91-F1
#
_cell.length_a   1.000
_cell.length_b   1.000
_cell.length_c   1.000
_cell.angle_alpha   90.00
_cell.angle_beta   90.00
_cell.angle_gamma   90.00
#
_symmetry.space_group_name_H-M   'P 1'
#
loop_
_entity.id
_entity.type
_entity.pdbx_description
1 polymer ?
#
loop_
_entity_poly.entity_id
_entity_poly.type
_entity_poly.pdbx_seq_one_letter_code
_entity_poly.pdbx_strand_id
1 'polypeptide(L)'
;MKSIFLPPMPFLLPLFAILIGIAWACYEIVVKNLNSKDIAFSFAALAAAFVMFYLNVCLGLEEKKKEESIKLHMTISNDCVIDVFSLLPFKSKFIIFNREALSLACIQTLAKYSDGSKVLIPENALNEDDGLADATKFFLLNCIFGYWLDDYADWQMKKKLYKGSYLSSFRNSKDDKSDDTFISKDEIDRVIGNFGKGFSLSDKVRMTKGLTLPPNTTLSMSGDKVSLENPFVKFEFSIDVANSLEVAYPEVCKDGKVMFHLGHEHSNLNYEANIDITITMKRERQGSIEYAKYEEWTNRLVEFFKSGFE
;
A
#
# COMPACT_ATOMS: atom_id res chain seq x y z
N MET A 1 -22.48 13.22 -12.95
CA MET A 1 -23.79 12.89 -12.36
C MET A 1 -23.54 11.94 -11.20
N LYS A 2 -23.77 12.38 -9.95
CA LYS A 2 -23.62 11.54 -8.76
C LYS A 2 -24.80 10.57 -8.70
N SER A 3 -24.56 9.27 -8.81
CA SER A 3 -25.57 8.26 -8.49
C SER A 3 -25.79 8.32 -6.97
N ILE A 4 -26.95 8.80 -6.57
CA ILE A 4 -27.43 8.67 -5.20
C ILE A 4 -27.60 7.16 -4.99
N PHE A 5 -26.77 6.59 -4.10
CA PHE A 5 -26.87 5.20 -3.70
C PHE A 5 -28.18 5.06 -2.93
N LEU A 6 -29.25 4.66 -3.61
CA LEU A 6 -30.50 4.28 -2.97
C LEU A 6 -30.22 2.98 -2.21
N PRO A 7 -30.49 2.92 -0.90
CA PRO A 7 -30.35 1.67 -0.15
C PRO A 7 -31.24 0.60 -0.79
N PRO A 8 -30.87 -0.69 -0.69
CA PRO A 8 -31.64 -1.78 -1.29
C PRO A 8 -33.11 -1.71 -0.81
N MET A 9 -34.05 -1.80 -1.75
CA MET A 9 -35.52 -1.82 -1.54
C MET A 9 -36.02 -2.51 -0.25
N PRO A 10 -35.50 -3.68 0.19
CA PRO A 10 -35.93 -4.30 1.45
C PRO A 10 -35.69 -3.48 2.73
N PHE A 11 -34.82 -2.46 2.70
CA PHE A 11 -34.54 -1.60 3.86
C PHE A 11 -35.48 -0.37 3.95
N LEU A 12 -36.02 0.10 2.83
CA LEU A 12 -36.87 1.29 2.77
C LEU A 12 -38.27 1.05 3.36
N LEU A 13 -38.81 -0.16 3.17
CA LEU A 13 -40.15 -0.53 3.58
C LEU A 13 -40.37 -0.53 5.12
N PRO A 14 -39.51 -1.15 5.94
CA PRO A 14 -39.62 -1.03 7.39
C PRO A 14 -39.36 0.42 7.87
N LEU A 15 -38.54 1.18 7.15
CA LEU A 15 -38.26 2.57 7.49
C LEU A 15 -39.47 3.49 7.30
N PHE A 16 -40.17 3.36 6.17
CA PHE A 16 -41.43 4.07 5.93
C PHE A 16 -42.49 3.69 6.95
N ALA A 17 -42.58 2.41 7.34
CA ALA A 17 -43.49 1.96 8.39
C ALA A 17 -43.17 2.62 9.74
N ILE A 18 -41.90 2.76 10.11
CA ILE A 18 -41.48 3.44 11.34
C ILE A 18 -41.77 4.94 11.27
N LEU A 19 -41.49 5.62 10.14
CA LEU A 19 -41.79 7.05 9.97
C LEU A 19 -43.29 7.33 10.04
N ILE A 20 -44.12 6.49 9.42
CA ILE A 20 -45.58 6.56 9.51
C ILE A 20 -46.02 6.30 10.96
N GLY A 21 -45.43 5.32 11.64
CA GLY A 21 -45.68 5.04 13.05
C GLY A 21 -45.35 6.21 13.96
N ILE A 22 -44.22 6.89 13.74
CA ILE A 22 -43.82 8.11 14.47
C ILE A 22 -44.79 9.25 14.16
N ALA A 23 -45.16 9.48 12.90
CA ALA A 23 -46.11 10.53 12.52
C ALA A 23 -47.49 10.28 13.15
N TRP A 24 -47.94 9.03 13.18
CA TRP A 24 -49.20 8.63 13.79
C TRP A 24 -49.17 8.77 15.31
N ALA A 25 -48.08 8.35 15.96
CA ALA A 25 -47.85 8.57 17.39
C ALA A 25 -47.79 10.06 17.74
N CYS A 26 -47.20 10.89 16.86
CA CYS A 26 -47.15 12.35 17.01
C CYS A 26 -48.56 12.95 17.00
N TYR A 27 -49.41 12.53 16.06
CA TYR A 27 -50.81 12.95 15.99
C TYR A 27 -51.60 12.52 17.23
N GLU A 28 -51.51 11.24 17.61
CA GLU A 28 -52.29 10.70 18.73
C GLU A 28 -51.84 11.23 20.11
N ILE A 29 -50.53 11.42 20.32
CA ILE A 29 -49.98 11.81 21.61
C ILE A 29 -49.93 13.32 21.77
N VAL A 30 -49.46 14.07 20.76
CA VAL A 30 -49.21 15.51 20.88
C VAL A 30 -50.49 16.31 20.63
N VAL A 31 -51.27 15.99 19.58
CA VAL A 31 -52.47 16.77 19.23
C VAL A 31 -53.59 16.56 20.25
N LYS A 32 -53.75 15.34 20.78
CA LYS A 32 -54.76 15.06 21.82
C LYS A 32 -54.35 15.51 23.23
N ASN A 33 -53.06 15.74 23.48
CA ASN A 33 -52.55 16.18 24.79
C ASN A 33 -51.81 17.52 24.73
N LEU A 34 -52.24 18.45 23.86
CA LEU A 34 -51.65 19.79 23.67
C LEU A 34 -51.45 20.61 24.96
N ASN A 35 -52.19 20.29 26.04
CA ASN A 35 -52.04 20.94 27.34
C ASN A 35 -50.89 20.39 28.20
N SER A 36 -50.26 19.27 27.84
CA SER A 36 -49.19 18.65 28.62
C SER A 36 -47.84 18.84 27.94
N LYS A 37 -47.16 19.95 28.30
CA LYS A 37 -45.89 20.38 27.68
C LYS A 37 -44.79 19.32 27.77
N ASP A 38 -44.74 18.55 28.86
CA ASP A 38 -43.70 17.53 29.09
C ASP A 38 -43.79 16.37 28.08
N ILE A 39 -45.00 16.02 27.66
CA ILE A 39 -45.24 14.97 26.67
C ILE A 39 -44.76 15.41 25.28
N ALA A 40 -45.05 16.65 24.89
CA ALA A 40 -44.61 17.21 23.62
C ALA A 40 -43.07 17.33 23.54
N PHE A 41 -42.41 17.77 24.62
CA PHE A 41 -40.94 17.84 24.68
C PHE A 41 -40.27 16.46 24.62
N SER A 42 -40.80 15.48 25.37
CA SER A 42 -40.27 14.11 25.36
C SER A 42 -40.39 13.46 23.98
N PHE A 43 -41.50 13.70 23.29
CA PHE A 43 -41.71 13.21 21.93
C PHE A 43 -40.78 13.88 20.91
N ALA A 44 -40.60 15.21 21.00
CA ALA A 44 -39.66 15.93 20.14
C ALA A 44 -38.22 15.43 20.32
N ALA A 45 -37.81 15.14 21.56
CA ALA A 45 -36.50 14.55 21.85
C ALA A 45 -36.35 13.14 21.23
N LEU A 46 -37.38 12.30 21.31
CA LEU A 46 -37.39 10.98 20.69
C LEU A 46 -37.27 11.06 19.16
N ALA A 47 -38.01 11.97 18.52
CA ALA A 47 -37.92 12.21 17.09
C ALA A 47 -36.54 12.69 16.66
N ALA A 48 -35.93 13.62 17.42
CA ALA A 48 -34.57 14.09 17.15
C ALA A 48 -33.52 12.98 17.30
N ALA A 49 -33.63 12.16 18.36
CA ALA A 49 -32.76 11.00 18.56
C ALA A 49 -32.88 9.98 17.42
N PHE A 50 -34.10 9.73 16.94
CA PHE A 50 -34.34 8.84 15.80
C PHE A 50 -33.73 9.38 14.51
N VAL A 51 -33.88 10.68 14.22
CA VAL A 51 -33.25 11.33 13.05
C VAL A 51 -31.73 11.25 13.13
N MET A 52 -31.14 11.49 14.31
CA MET A 52 -29.70 11.36 14.52
C MET A 52 -29.21 9.92 14.32
N PHE A 53 -29.92 8.93 14.87
CA PHE A 53 -29.60 7.52 14.67
C PHE A 53 -29.76 7.11 13.21
N TYR A 54 -30.81 7.59 12.54
CA TYR A 54 -31.06 7.35 11.12
C TYR A 54 -29.95 7.94 10.24
N LEU A 55 -29.57 9.20 10.47
CA LEU A 55 -28.43 9.80 9.78
C LEU A 55 -27.16 8.99 10.04
N ASN A 56 -26.95 8.51 11.26
CA ASN A 56 -25.80 7.67 11.59
C ASN A 56 -25.84 6.28 10.93
N VAL A 57 -27.02 5.71 10.67
CA VAL A 57 -27.17 4.41 9.99
C VAL A 57 -27.11 4.56 8.46
N CYS A 58 -27.82 5.53 7.90
CA CYS A 58 -27.87 5.75 6.45
C CYS A 58 -26.64 6.47 5.89
N LEU A 59 -26.00 7.33 6.69
CA LEU A 59 -24.64 7.79 6.43
C LEU A 59 -23.63 6.87 7.11
N GLY A 60 -24.05 5.69 7.62
CA GLY A 60 -23.23 4.70 8.28
C GLY A 60 -21.89 4.62 7.61
N LEU A 61 -20.92 5.29 8.24
CA LEU A 61 -19.61 5.52 7.66
C LEU A 61 -18.89 4.18 7.79
N GLU A 62 -19.16 3.28 6.84
CA GLU A 62 -18.49 1.98 6.80
C GLU A 62 -17.04 2.25 6.43
N GLU A 63 -16.14 1.74 7.26
CA GLU A 63 -14.72 1.78 6.94
C GLU A 63 -14.49 1.03 5.63
N LYS A 64 -14.05 1.75 4.59
CA LYS A 64 -13.77 1.10 3.30
C LYS A 64 -12.41 0.43 3.41
N LYS A 65 -12.43 -0.89 3.48
CA LYS A 65 -11.24 -1.72 3.42
C LYS A 65 -11.08 -2.27 2.01
N LYS A 66 -9.87 -2.15 1.46
CA LYS A 66 -9.44 -2.74 0.19
C LYS A 66 -8.21 -3.57 0.44
N GLU A 67 -8.23 -4.81 -0.01
CA GLU A 67 -7.11 -5.75 0.07
C GLU A 67 -6.71 -6.12 -1.35
N GLU A 68 -5.41 -6.09 -1.63
CA GLU A 68 -4.82 -6.48 -2.90
C GLU A 68 -3.59 -7.34 -2.60
N SER A 69 -3.37 -8.39 -3.39
CA SER A 69 -2.14 -9.20 -3.32
C SER A 69 -1.51 -9.18 -4.70
N ILE A 70 -0.25 -8.75 -4.76
CA ILE A 70 0.50 -8.57 -6.00
C ILE A 70 1.58 -9.64 -6.05
N LYS A 71 1.45 -10.55 -7.01
CA LYS A 71 2.45 -11.59 -7.25
C LYS A 71 3.68 -10.95 -7.86
N LEU A 72 4.85 -11.30 -7.33
CA LEU A 72 6.13 -10.80 -7.78
C LEU A 72 7.05 -11.98 -8.10
N HIS A 73 7.85 -11.80 -9.15
CA HIS A 73 8.84 -12.78 -9.57
C HIS A 73 10.25 -12.19 -9.45
N MET A 74 11.15 -12.95 -8.84
CA MET A 74 12.57 -12.59 -8.73
C MET A 74 13.45 -13.66 -9.35
N THR A 75 14.57 -13.22 -9.91
CA THR A 75 15.62 -14.09 -10.44
C THR A 75 16.92 -13.82 -9.71
N ILE A 76 17.60 -14.86 -9.24
CA ILE A 76 18.99 -14.79 -8.79
C ILE A 76 19.85 -15.48 -9.84
N SER A 77 20.72 -14.72 -10.48
CA SER A 77 21.60 -15.23 -11.53
C SER A 77 22.87 -15.88 -10.97
N ASN A 78 23.60 -16.62 -11.81
CA ASN A 78 24.80 -17.37 -11.39
C ASN A 78 25.94 -16.46 -10.88
N ASP A 79 26.01 -15.22 -11.35
CA ASP A 79 26.89 -14.16 -10.83
C ASP A 79 26.35 -13.53 -9.54
N CYS A 80 25.35 -14.17 -8.94
CA CYS A 80 24.63 -13.75 -7.74
C CYS A 80 23.91 -12.40 -7.88
N VAL A 81 23.62 -11.96 -9.11
CA VAL A 81 22.85 -10.74 -9.31
C VAL A 81 21.36 -11.05 -9.15
N ILE A 82 20.71 -10.33 -8.24
CA ILE A 82 19.27 -10.44 -7.97
C ILE A 82 18.54 -9.40 -8.82
N ASP A 83 17.47 -9.82 -9.47
CA ASP A 83 16.62 -8.95 -10.26
C ASP A 83 15.14 -9.25 -9.99
N VAL A 84 14.28 -8.23 -10.15
CA VAL A 84 12.82 -8.34 -9.99
C VAL A 84 12.16 -8.09 -11.33
N PHE A 85 11.15 -8.89 -11.66
CA PHE A 85 10.31 -8.66 -12.83
C PHE A 85 9.50 -7.35 -12.68
N SER A 86 9.22 -6.71 -13.82
CA SER A 86 8.40 -5.50 -13.87
C SER A 86 7.69 -5.42 -15.20
N LEU A 87 6.39 -5.12 -15.18
CA LEU A 87 5.58 -4.83 -16.37
C LEU A 87 5.96 -3.54 -17.10
N LEU A 88 6.80 -2.67 -16.52
CA LEU A 88 7.19 -1.43 -17.16
C LEU A 88 8.17 -1.67 -18.31
N PRO A 89 8.06 -0.91 -19.41
CA PRO A 89 8.98 -1.02 -20.55
C PRO A 89 10.44 -0.70 -20.16
N PHE A 90 10.64 0.06 -19.08
CA PHE A 90 11.93 0.33 -18.49
C PHE A 90 11.81 0.19 -16.98
N LYS A 91 12.70 -0.59 -16.36
CA LYS A 91 12.81 -0.69 -14.91
C LYS A 91 13.20 0.66 -14.30
N SER A 92 12.83 0.86 -13.04
CA SER A 92 13.26 2.03 -12.27
C SER A 92 14.77 2.22 -12.36
N LYS A 93 15.22 3.46 -12.55
CA LYS A 93 16.65 3.78 -12.61
C LYS A 93 17.33 3.41 -11.29
N PHE A 94 16.64 3.55 -10.17
CA PHE A 94 17.14 3.09 -8.89
C PHE A 94 17.56 1.61 -8.93
N ILE A 95 16.66 0.72 -9.37
CA ILE A 95 16.92 -0.72 -9.42
C ILE A 95 18.10 -0.99 -10.36
N ILE A 96 18.09 -0.40 -11.56
CA ILE A 96 19.16 -0.58 -12.56
C ILE A 96 20.53 -0.16 -12.01
N PHE A 97 20.64 1.04 -11.44
CA PHE A 97 21.94 1.58 -11.00
C PHE A 97 22.44 1.00 -9.68
N ASN A 98 21.55 0.45 -8.85
CA ASN A 98 21.90 -0.09 -7.54
C ASN A 98 21.86 -1.61 -7.47
N ARG A 99 21.53 -2.30 -8.58
CA ARG A 99 21.35 -3.75 -8.65
C ARG A 99 22.49 -4.52 -8.02
N GLU A 100 23.73 -4.22 -8.39
CA GLU A 100 24.91 -4.93 -7.87
C GLU A 100 25.09 -4.71 -6.37
N ALA A 101 24.96 -3.47 -5.89
CA ALA A 101 25.09 -3.15 -4.47
C ALA A 101 23.96 -3.76 -3.62
N LEU A 102 22.73 -3.76 -4.14
CA LEU A 102 21.56 -4.41 -3.52
C LEU A 102 21.74 -5.92 -3.44
N SER A 103 22.17 -6.52 -4.56
CA SER A 103 22.44 -7.96 -4.65
C SER A 103 23.53 -8.36 -3.66
N LEU A 104 24.64 -7.62 -3.62
CA LEU A 104 25.73 -7.88 -2.68
C LEU A 104 25.28 -7.82 -1.22
N ALA A 105 24.50 -6.80 -0.84
CA ALA A 105 23.97 -6.67 0.52
C ALA A 105 22.97 -7.78 0.88
N CYS A 106 22.16 -8.22 -0.08
CA CYS A 106 21.26 -9.36 0.09
C CYS A 106 22.05 -10.67 0.28
N ILE A 107 23.03 -10.97 -0.58
CA ILE A 107 23.90 -12.15 -0.46
C ILE A 107 24.68 -12.11 0.86
N GLN A 108 25.18 -10.96 1.30
CA GLN A 108 25.85 -10.83 2.59
C GLN A 108 24.91 -11.12 3.76
N THR A 109 23.63 -10.82 3.62
CA THR A 109 22.62 -11.20 4.61
C THR A 109 22.41 -12.71 4.59
N LEU A 110 22.27 -13.33 3.42
CA LEU A 110 22.20 -14.80 3.25
C LEU A 110 23.44 -15.52 3.82
N ALA A 111 24.64 -14.97 3.58
CA ALA A 111 25.90 -15.56 4.01
C ALA A 111 26.06 -15.62 5.55
N LYS A 112 25.31 -14.80 6.32
CA LYS A 112 25.29 -14.87 7.79
C LYS A 112 24.59 -16.13 8.30
N TYR A 113 23.71 -16.71 7.47
CA TYR A 113 22.97 -17.94 7.76
C TYR A 113 23.68 -19.18 7.17
N SER A 114 24.63 -18.99 6.24
CA SER A 114 25.48 -20.09 5.77
C SER A 114 26.71 -20.28 6.68
N ASP A 115 26.99 -21.52 7.06
CA ASP A 115 28.11 -21.91 7.92
C ASP A 115 29.47 -21.66 7.22
N GLY A 116 29.92 -20.40 7.22
CA GLY A 116 31.29 -19.90 7.06
C GLY A 116 32.10 -20.27 5.82
N SER A 117 31.62 -21.10 4.90
CA SER A 117 32.46 -21.68 3.85
C SER A 117 31.78 -21.76 2.48
N LYS A 118 32.18 -20.80 1.63
CA LYS A 118 31.93 -20.64 0.18
C LYS A 118 30.73 -19.76 -0.21
N VAL A 119 31.03 -18.81 -1.10
CA VAL A 119 30.17 -17.78 -1.73
C VAL A 119 29.24 -18.39 -2.81
N LEU A 120 29.13 -19.72 -2.88
CA LEU A 120 28.07 -20.38 -3.63
C LEU A 120 26.90 -20.49 -2.67
N ILE A 121 25.75 -19.89 -2.99
CA ILE A 121 24.50 -20.07 -2.23
C ILE A 121 24.37 -21.57 -1.95
N PRO A 122 24.61 -22.04 -0.72
CA PRO A 122 24.56 -23.46 -0.47
C PRO A 122 23.12 -23.91 -0.71
N GLU A 123 22.91 -25.01 -1.44
CA GLU A 123 21.58 -25.66 -1.52
C GLU A 123 20.97 -25.84 -0.11
N ASN A 124 21.83 -25.95 0.92
CA ASN A 124 21.43 -26.08 2.32
C ASN A 124 21.10 -24.75 3.03
N ALA A 125 21.58 -23.60 2.56
CA ALA A 125 21.17 -22.29 3.10
C ALA A 125 19.77 -21.88 2.64
N LEU A 126 19.28 -22.54 1.58
CA LEU A 126 17.88 -22.47 1.12
C LEU A 126 16.95 -23.35 1.95
N ASN A 127 17.47 -24.19 2.86
CA ASN A 127 16.68 -25.06 3.74
C ASN A 127 16.38 -24.44 5.11
N GLU A 128 17.01 -23.31 5.47
CA GLU A 128 16.58 -22.49 6.61
C GLU A 128 15.61 -21.41 6.09
N ASP A 129 14.33 -21.77 6.02
CA ASP A 129 13.22 -20.95 5.48
C ASP A 129 13.28 -19.47 5.93
N ASP A 130 13.72 -19.20 7.17
CA ASP A 130 13.72 -17.86 7.75
C ASP A 130 14.80 -16.92 7.17
N GLY A 131 16.02 -17.42 6.93
CA GLY A 131 17.14 -16.57 6.50
C GLY A 131 17.02 -16.07 5.06
N LEU A 132 16.48 -16.91 4.18
CA LEU A 132 16.20 -16.56 2.79
C LEU A 132 14.99 -15.62 2.68
N ALA A 133 13.94 -15.86 3.46
CA ALA A 133 12.79 -14.98 3.52
C ALA A 133 13.20 -13.58 4.00
N ASP A 134 14.01 -13.47 5.04
CA ASP A 134 14.48 -12.18 5.57
C ASP A 134 15.35 -11.41 4.58
N ALA A 135 16.30 -12.07 3.92
CA ALA A 135 17.14 -11.44 2.90
C ALA A 135 16.31 -10.98 1.68
N THR A 136 15.33 -11.78 1.30
CA THR A 136 14.38 -11.45 0.22
C THR A 136 13.52 -10.24 0.58
N LYS A 137 12.94 -10.23 1.78
CA LYS A 137 12.19 -9.08 2.31
C LYS A 137 13.05 -7.83 2.33
N PHE A 138 14.29 -7.93 2.82
CA PHE A 138 15.25 -6.83 2.82
C PHE A 138 15.48 -6.26 1.42
N PHE A 139 15.78 -7.13 0.45
CA PHE A 139 16.02 -6.71 -0.94
C PHE A 139 14.79 -6.02 -1.53
N LEU A 140 13.62 -6.63 -1.39
CA LEU A 140 12.37 -6.09 -1.92
C LEU A 140 11.97 -4.77 -1.26
N LEU A 141 12.09 -4.63 0.06
CA LEU A 141 11.84 -3.36 0.75
C LEU A 141 12.72 -2.23 0.21
N ASN A 142 14.01 -2.50 0.01
CA ASN A 142 14.92 -1.51 -0.55
C ASN A 142 14.59 -1.17 -2.01
N CYS A 143 14.18 -2.15 -2.82
CA CYS A 143 13.69 -1.92 -4.18
C CYS A 143 12.42 -1.08 -4.20
N ILE A 144 11.44 -1.38 -3.34
CA ILE A 144 10.17 -0.65 -3.22
C ILE A 144 10.43 0.80 -2.82
N PHE A 145 11.12 1.04 -1.70
CA PHE A 145 11.39 2.41 -1.24
C PHE A 145 12.30 3.16 -2.20
N GLY A 146 13.27 2.48 -2.81
CA GLY A 146 14.15 3.09 -3.77
C GLY A 146 13.43 3.53 -5.04
N TYR A 147 12.57 2.67 -5.59
CA TYR A 147 11.72 3.02 -6.73
C TYR A 147 10.73 4.14 -6.35
N TRP A 148 10.12 4.07 -5.16
CA TRP A 148 9.23 5.12 -4.68
C TRP A 148 9.94 6.48 -4.60
N LEU A 149 11.15 6.53 -4.04
CA LEU A 149 11.96 7.75 -3.94
C LEU A 149 12.44 8.28 -5.29
N ASP A 150 12.56 7.45 -6.32
CA ASP A 150 13.01 7.86 -7.66
C ASP A 150 11.85 8.44 -8.49
N ASP A 151 10.71 7.74 -8.52
CA ASP A 151 9.65 8.01 -9.49
C ASP A 151 8.31 8.50 -8.87
N TYR A 152 8.11 8.29 -7.56
CA TYR A 152 6.84 8.58 -6.86
C TYR A 152 7.03 9.38 -5.56
N ALA A 153 8.13 10.14 -5.45
CA ALA A 153 8.54 10.78 -4.20
C ALA A 153 7.59 11.87 -3.66
N ASP A 154 6.60 12.30 -4.44
CA ASP A 154 5.63 13.33 -4.05
C ASP A 154 4.19 12.84 -4.32
N TRP A 155 3.39 12.76 -3.26
CA TRP A 155 1.98 12.36 -3.36
C TRP A 155 1.13 13.32 -4.21
N GLN A 156 1.55 14.57 -4.38
CA GLN A 156 0.95 15.56 -5.29
C GLN A 156 1.84 15.86 -6.51
N MET A 157 2.59 14.87 -6.98
CA MET A 157 3.41 14.99 -8.19
C MET A 157 2.59 15.60 -9.34
N LYS A 158 3.13 16.67 -9.93
CA LYS A 158 2.58 17.28 -11.14
C LYS A 158 3.36 16.75 -12.33
N LYS A 159 2.68 16.00 -13.20
CA LYS A 159 3.20 15.61 -14.51
C LYS A 159 2.84 16.70 -15.52
N LYS A 160 3.83 17.25 -16.22
CA LYS A 160 3.64 18.20 -17.33
C LYS A 160 4.21 17.58 -18.61
N LEU A 161 3.44 17.62 -19.69
CA LEU A 161 3.96 17.23 -21.01
C LEU A 161 4.86 18.35 -21.53
N TYR A 162 6.12 18.03 -21.82
CA TYR A 162 7.10 18.94 -22.41
C TYR A 162 7.85 18.24 -23.55
N LYS A 163 7.74 18.80 -24.76
CA LYS A 163 8.41 18.30 -25.98
C LYS A 163 8.25 16.79 -26.20
N GLY A 164 7.03 16.27 -26.05
CA GLY A 164 6.71 14.86 -26.26
C GLY A 164 7.13 13.91 -25.13
N SER A 165 7.68 14.43 -24.03
CA SER A 165 8.03 13.67 -22.83
C SER A 165 7.26 14.20 -21.61
N TYR A 166 6.88 13.33 -20.67
CA TYR A 166 6.31 13.78 -19.40
C TYR A 166 7.44 14.17 -18.45
N LEU A 167 7.46 15.44 -18.05
CA LEU A 167 8.30 15.94 -16.97
C LEU A 167 7.50 15.91 -15.67
N SER A 168 8.00 15.17 -14.70
CA SER A 168 7.48 15.16 -13.33
C SER A 168 8.22 16.18 -12.49
N SER A 169 7.50 17.04 -11.77
CA SER A 169 8.07 17.88 -10.71
C SER A 169 7.72 17.30 -9.36
N PHE A 170 8.74 17.10 -8.51
CA PHE A 170 8.61 16.61 -7.15
C PHE A 170 9.05 17.67 -6.15
N ARG A 171 8.34 17.80 -5.03
CA ARG A 171 8.87 18.45 -3.83
C ARG A 171 9.80 17.45 -3.15
N ASN A 172 11.10 17.72 -3.19
CA ASN A 172 12.14 16.76 -2.83
C ASN A 172 12.98 17.21 -1.63
N SER A 173 12.51 18.21 -0.88
CA SER A 173 13.20 18.76 0.28
C SER A 173 12.23 19.07 1.42
N LYS A 174 12.77 19.13 2.64
CA LYS A 174 12.03 19.51 3.84
C LYS A 174 11.45 20.93 3.74
N ASP A 175 12.13 21.81 3.01
CA ASP A 175 11.75 23.21 2.87
C ASP A 175 10.58 23.40 1.89
N ASP A 176 10.43 22.47 0.93
CA ASP A 176 9.38 22.53 -0.10
C ASP A 176 8.07 21.84 0.30
N LYS A 177 7.99 21.23 1.49
CA LYS A 177 6.87 20.38 1.90
C LYS A 177 5.54 21.14 2.11
N SER A 178 5.57 22.44 2.35
CA SER A 178 4.39 23.21 2.78
C SER A 178 3.76 22.58 4.04
N ASP A 179 2.46 22.20 3.99
CA ASP A 179 1.74 21.55 5.10
C ASP A 179 1.86 20.02 5.09
N ASP A 180 2.57 19.46 4.11
CA ASP A 180 2.72 18.03 3.94
C ASP A 180 3.81 17.44 4.86
N THR A 181 3.76 16.13 5.05
CA THR A 181 4.80 15.42 5.80
C THR A 181 5.97 15.13 4.88
N PHE A 182 7.19 15.47 5.32
CA PHE A 182 8.42 15.05 4.67
C PHE A 182 9.11 13.98 5.51
N ILE A 183 9.34 12.80 4.94
CA ILE A 183 10.07 11.68 5.55
C ILE A 183 11.40 11.54 4.82
N SER A 184 12.50 11.75 5.54
CA SER A 184 13.85 11.72 4.94
C SER A 184 14.30 10.30 4.59
N LYS A 185 15.24 10.15 3.65
CA LYS A 185 15.86 8.84 3.37
C LYS A 185 16.44 8.18 4.62
N ASP A 186 17.10 8.95 5.48
CA ASP A 186 17.69 8.44 6.74
C ASP A 186 16.63 7.95 7.72
N GLU A 187 15.41 8.51 7.67
CA GLU A 187 14.28 8.08 8.48
C GLU A 187 13.66 6.80 7.90
N ILE A 188 13.55 6.70 6.59
CA ILE A 188 13.14 5.47 5.89
C ILE A 188 14.13 4.35 6.21
N ASP A 189 15.43 4.57 6.03
CA ASP A 189 16.51 3.62 6.35
C ASP A 189 16.45 3.18 7.81
N ARG A 190 16.12 4.08 8.75
CA ARG A 190 15.94 3.73 10.16
C ARG A 190 14.72 2.85 10.41
N VAL A 191 13.62 3.08 9.69
CA VAL A 191 12.40 2.27 9.82
C VAL A 191 12.61 0.87 9.21
N ILE A 192 13.25 0.76 8.05
CA ILE A 192 13.47 -0.52 7.35
C ILE A 192 14.73 -1.26 7.82
N GLY A 193 15.67 -0.56 8.47
CA GLY A 193 17.02 -1.05 8.81
C GLY A 193 17.07 -2.24 9.78
N ASN A 194 15.91 -2.69 10.27
CA ASN A 194 15.80 -3.93 11.04
C ASN A 194 15.96 -5.19 10.16
N PHE A 195 15.78 -5.10 8.83
CA PHE A 195 15.80 -6.27 7.92
C PHE A 195 17.18 -6.59 7.33
N GLY A 196 18.23 -5.82 7.60
CA GLY A 196 19.57 -6.14 7.09
C GLY A 196 20.59 -5.03 7.28
N LYS A 197 21.87 -5.41 7.29
CA LYS A 197 23.02 -4.48 7.33
C LYS A 197 23.79 -4.63 6.02
N GLY A 198 24.12 -3.51 5.36
CA GLY A 198 24.99 -3.51 4.18
C GLY A 198 24.53 -2.64 3.01
N PHE A 199 23.31 -2.11 3.06
CA PHE A 199 22.79 -1.17 2.07
C PHE A 199 22.07 -0.02 2.77
N SER A 200 22.23 1.20 2.24
CA SER A 200 21.59 2.42 2.74
C SER A 200 21.07 3.25 1.58
N LEU A 201 19.82 3.70 1.63
CA LEU A 201 19.22 4.60 0.65
C LEU A 201 19.84 6.01 0.77
N SER A 202 20.27 6.39 1.97
CA SER A 202 20.96 7.65 2.27
C SER A 202 22.15 7.90 1.34
N ASP A 203 22.95 6.87 1.08
CA ASP A 203 24.22 6.94 0.32
C ASP A 203 24.03 6.99 -1.20
N LYS A 204 22.80 6.85 -1.69
CA LYS A 204 22.53 6.76 -3.13
C LYS A 204 22.35 8.13 -3.79
N VAL A 205 23.11 8.33 -4.87
CA VAL A 205 23.15 9.54 -5.69
C VAL A 205 22.05 9.47 -6.75
N ARG A 206 21.47 10.63 -7.11
CA ARG A 206 20.38 10.79 -8.10
C ARG A 206 18.98 10.34 -7.67
N MET A 207 18.76 10.19 -6.36
CA MET A 207 17.42 10.02 -5.78
C MET A 207 16.95 11.32 -5.11
N THR A 208 15.64 11.43 -4.86
CA THR A 208 15.11 12.51 -4.01
C THR A 208 15.62 12.38 -2.57
N LYS A 209 15.58 13.47 -1.78
CA LYS A 209 16.08 13.45 -0.39
C LYS A 209 15.13 12.76 0.60
N GLY A 210 13.95 12.36 0.15
CA GLY A 210 12.90 11.79 0.98
C GLY A 210 11.56 11.79 0.27
N LEU A 211 10.54 11.27 0.95
CA LEU A 211 9.16 11.23 0.48
C LEU A 211 8.39 12.44 1.03
N THR A 212 7.70 13.15 0.14
CA THR A 212 6.67 14.12 0.50
C THR A 212 5.32 13.40 0.45
N LEU A 213 4.74 13.17 1.62
CA LEU A 213 3.51 12.40 1.86
C LEU A 213 2.38 13.31 2.36
N PRO A 214 1.12 12.85 2.35
CA PRO A 214 0.02 13.67 2.85
C PRO A 214 0.25 14.21 4.27
N PRO A 215 -0.42 15.32 4.66
CA PRO A 215 -0.27 15.92 5.97
C PRO A 215 -0.50 14.94 7.11
N ASN A 216 0.34 15.04 8.14
CA ASN A 216 0.30 14.18 9.33
C ASN A 216 0.40 12.68 9.01
N THR A 217 1.13 12.33 7.95
CA THR A 217 1.48 10.93 7.69
C THR A 217 2.59 10.47 8.64
N THR A 218 2.46 9.29 9.20
CA THR A 218 3.50 8.59 9.96
C THR A 218 3.91 7.33 9.22
N LEU A 219 5.20 7.09 9.09
CA LEU A 219 5.76 5.83 8.61
C LEU A 219 6.21 5.01 9.82
N SER A 220 5.75 3.78 9.90
CA SER A 220 6.11 2.86 10.97
C SER A 220 6.22 1.44 10.42
N MET A 221 6.94 0.60 11.15
CA MET A 221 7.03 -0.81 10.87
C MET A 221 6.67 -1.60 12.12
N SER A 222 5.79 -2.59 11.98
CA SER A 222 5.34 -3.45 13.07
C SER A 222 5.52 -4.90 12.64
N GLY A 223 6.56 -5.56 13.13
CA GLY A 223 7.01 -6.84 12.57
C GLY A 223 7.40 -6.64 11.10
N ASP A 224 6.84 -7.45 10.21
CA ASP A 224 7.13 -7.43 8.77
C ASP A 224 6.22 -6.49 7.97
N LYS A 225 5.31 -5.78 8.65
CA LYS A 225 4.35 -4.90 8.02
C LYS A 225 4.81 -3.46 8.08
N VAL A 226 4.87 -2.82 6.93
CA VAL A 226 5.10 -1.38 6.78
C VAL A 226 3.75 -0.68 6.74
N SER A 227 3.58 0.34 7.57
CA SER A 227 2.33 1.10 7.68
C SER A 227 2.59 2.59 7.49
N LEU A 228 1.80 3.18 6.60
CA LEU A 228 1.67 4.61 6.35
C LEU A 228 0.30 5.06 6.79
N GLU A 229 0.25 5.84 7.86
CA GLU A 229 -1.01 6.26 8.47
C GLU A 229 -1.12 7.77 8.51
N ASN A 230 -2.27 8.29 8.09
CA ASN A 230 -2.63 9.70 8.18
C ASN A 230 -4.09 9.84 8.63
N PRO A 231 -4.64 11.07 8.79
CA PRO A 231 -6.00 11.27 9.26
C PRO A 231 -7.11 10.66 8.39
N PHE A 232 -6.83 10.35 7.12
CA PHE A 232 -7.82 9.83 6.16
C PHE A 232 -7.61 8.35 5.82
N VAL A 233 -6.38 7.87 5.86
CA VAL A 233 -5.99 6.57 5.31
C VAL A 233 -4.98 5.88 6.20
N LYS A 234 -5.12 4.57 6.33
CA LYS A 234 -4.05 3.65 6.73
C LYS A 234 -3.71 2.75 5.54
N PHE A 235 -2.52 2.91 4.97
CA PHE A 235 -1.97 2.08 3.91
C PHE A 235 -0.93 1.17 4.52
N GLU A 236 -1.11 -0.14 4.40
CA GLU A 236 -0.20 -1.14 4.95
C GLU A 236 0.23 -2.09 3.85
N PHE A 237 1.48 -2.50 3.87
CA PHE A 237 1.94 -3.60 3.02
C PHE A 237 2.92 -4.50 3.76
N SER A 238 2.94 -5.77 3.36
CA SER A 238 3.89 -6.78 3.80
C SER A 238 4.33 -7.63 2.61
N ILE A 239 5.49 -8.26 2.74
CA ILE A 239 6.02 -9.18 1.73
C ILE A 239 5.88 -10.58 2.30
N ASP A 240 5.04 -11.38 1.66
CA ASP A 240 4.89 -12.80 1.93
C ASP A 240 5.76 -13.58 0.94
N VAL A 241 6.80 -14.23 1.43
CA VAL A 241 7.71 -15.03 0.60
C VAL A 241 7.17 -16.44 0.59
N ALA A 242 6.60 -16.87 -0.54
CA ALA A 242 6.05 -18.21 -0.65
C ALA A 242 7.19 -19.25 -0.59
N ASN A 243 7.00 -20.33 0.17
CA ASN A 243 7.98 -21.42 0.28
C ASN A 243 8.18 -22.24 -1.02
N SER A 244 7.56 -21.83 -2.14
CA SER A 244 7.77 -22.47 -3.44
C SER A 244 9.00 -21.88 -4.13
N LEU A 245 10.19 -22.32 -3.71
CA LEU A 245 11.37 -22.25 -4.55
C LEU A 245 11.13 -23.14 -5.77
N GLU A 246 10.74 -22.55 -6.90
CA GLU A 246 10.77 -23.24 -8.18
C GLU A 246 12.05 -22.87 -8.90
N VAL A 247 13.01 -23.81 -8.95
CA VAL A 247 14.19 -23.68 -9.81
C VAL A 247 13.75 -23.86 -11.26
N ALA A 248 13.21 -22.79 -11.81
CA ALA A 248 12.78 -22.75 -13.19
C ALA A 248 13.74 -21.89 -14.03
N TYR A 249 13.76 -22.04 -15.35
CA TYR A 249 14.48 -21.15 -16.27
C TYR A 249 13.49 -20.40 -17.17
N PRO A 250 13.61 -19.06 -17.30
CA PRO A 250 12.76 -18.28 -18.19
C PRO A 250 13.15 -18.54 -19.66
N GLU A 251 12.23 -19.09 -20.44
CA GLU A 251 12.31 -19.17 -21.89
C GLU A 251 11.33 -18.16 -22.49
N VAL A 252 11.84 -17.22 -23.31
CA VAL A 252 10.97 -16.31 -24.06
C VAL A 252 10.41 -17.07 -25.25
N CYS A 253 9.12 -17.40 -25.19
CA CYS A 253 8.40 -18.02 -26.27
C CYS A 253 8.33 -17.09 -27.49
N LYS A 254 8.10 -17.68 -28.67
CA LYS A 254 8.00 -16.95 -29.95
C LYS A 254 6.88 -15.90 -29.97
N ASP A 255 5.94 -15.95 -29.03
CA ASP A 255 4.85 -14.99 -28.85
C ASP A 255 5.17 -13.87 -27.84
N GLY A 256 6.40 -13.83 -27.30
CA GLY A 256 6.85 -12.83 -26.34
C GLY A 256 6.47 -13.14 -24.89
N LYS A 257 5.83 -14.29 -24.61
CA LYS A 257 5.54 -14.72 -23.24
C LYS A 257 6.76 -15.40 -22.62
N VAL A 258 6.96 -15.19 -21.32
CA VAL A 258 7.99 -15.87 -20.55
C VAL A 258 7.39 -17.14 -19.96
N MET A 259 7.98 -18.30 -20.28
CA MET A 259 7.64 -19.61 -19.70
C MET A 259 8.77 -20.05 -18.77
N PHE A 260 8.42 -20.75 -17.69
CA PHE A 260 9.37 -21.22 -16.68
C PHE A 260 9.45 -22.76 -16.74
N HIS A 261 10.66 -23.31 -16.92
CA HIS A 261 10.90 -24.75 -17.05
C HIS A 261 11.83 -25.28 -15.95
N LEU A 262 11.62 -26.48 -15.41
CA LEU A 262 12.42 -27.04 -14.31
C LEU A 262 13.71 -27.75 -14.79
N GLY A 263 14.89 -27.37 -14.25
CA GLY A 263 16.13 -28.17 -14.24
C GLY A 263 17.30 -27.85 -15.23
N HIS A 264 18.53 -28.17 -14.76
CA HIS A 264 19.91 -28.22 -15.32
C HIS A 264 20.95 -27.08 -15.08
N GLU A 265 22.11 -27.55 -14.59
CA GLU A 265 23.50 -27.07 -14.26
C GLU A 265 24.02 -25.63 -14.49
N HIS A 266 23.26 -24.71 -15.08
CA HIS A 266 23.70 -23.31 -15.25
C HIS A 266 22.59 -22.30 -14.98
N SER A 267 21.69 -22.60 -14.04
CA SER A 267 20.38 -21.96 -13.92
C SER A 267 20.32 -20.78 -12.94
N ASN A 268 19.72 -19.67 -13.39
CA ASN A 268 19.21 -18.65 -12.50
C ASN A 268 18.12 -19.25 -11.58
N LEU A 269 18.17 -18.96 -10.28
CA LEU A 269 17.14 -19.35 -9.32
C LEU A 269 15.95 -18.42 -9.46
N ASN A 270 14.73 -18.97 -9.55
CA ASN A 270 13.50 -18.18 -9.60
C ASN A 270 12.76 -18.29 -8.27
N TYR A 271 12.19 -17.17 -7.84
CA TYR A 271 11.46 -17.04 -6.60
C TYR A 271 10.16 -16.28 -6.81
N GLU A 272 9.09 -16.79 -6.22
CA GLU A 272 7.82 -16.11 -6.14
C GLU A 272 7.61 -15.54 -4.73
N ALA A 273 7.09 -14.33 -4.67
CA ALA A 273 6.60 -13.73 -3.44
C ALA A 273 5.34 -12.91 -3.73
N ASN A 274 4.65 -12.51 -2.68
CA ASN A 274 3.48 -11.66 -2.77
C ASN A 274 3.72 -10.38 -1.99
N ILE A 275 3.31 -9.24 -2.57
CA ILE A 275 3.16 -7.98 -1.83
C ILE A 275 1.68 -7.88 -1.47
N ASP A 276 1.38 -8.11 -0.19
CA ASP A 276 0.03 -7.97 0.33
C ASP A 276 -0.18 -6.53 0.79
N ILE A 277 -1.18 -5.88 0.22
CA ILE A 277 -1.52 -4.48 0.47
C ILE A 277 -2.90 -4.42 1.12
N THR A 278 -2.99 -3.72 2.24
CA THR A 278 -4.25 -3.37 2.90
C THR A 278 -4.41 -1.85 2.93
N ILE A 279 -5.51 -1.36 2.38
CA ILE A 279 -5.88 0.05 2.41
C ILE A 279 -7.15 0.19 3.21
N THR A 280 -7.08 0.99 4.27
CA THR A 280 -8.20 1.27 5.13
C THR A 280 -8.50 2.76 5.08
N MET A 281 -9.61 3.13 4.46
CA MET A 281 -10.09 4.51 4.43
C MET A 281 -10.92 4.81 5.68
N LYS A 282 -10.44 5.75 6.49
CA LYS A 282 -11.02 6.08 7.79
C LYS A 282 -12.41 6.69 7.64
N ARG A 283 -13.36 6.08 8.33
CA ARG A 283 -14.78 6.47 8.27
C ARG A 283 -15.04 7.90 8.72
N GLU A 284 -14.28 8.39 9.71
CA GLU A 284 -14.45 9.71 10.33
C GLU A 284 -14.24 10.87 9.33
N ARG A 285 -13.64 10.59 8.17
CA ARG A 285 -13.31 11.58 7.15
C ARG A 285 -14.06 11.42 5.82
N GLN A 286 -15.00 10.48 5.69
CA GLN A 286 -15.72 10.24 4.43
C GLN A 286 -16.53 11.44 3.92
N GLY A 287 -17.00 12.31 4.81
CA GLY A 287 -17.70 13.55 4.44
C GLY A 287 -16.78 14.69 3.98
N SER A 288 -15.45 14.53 4.06
CA SER A 288 -14.50 15.57 3.68
C SER A 288 -14.39 15.71 2.17
N ILE A 289 -14.30 16.96 1.69
CA ILE A 289 -14.04 17.28 0.27
C ILE A 289 -12.70 16.66 -0.19
N GLU A 290 -11.75 16.51 0.73
CA GLU A 290 -10.42 15.98 0.42
C GLU A 290 -10.39 14.46 0.28
N TYR A 291 -11.44 13.74 0.70
CA TYR A 291 -11.46 12.28 0.72
C TYR A 291 -11.09 11.65 -0.63
N ALA A 292 -11.63 12.20 -1.73
CA ALA A 292 -11.35 11.72 -3.09
C ALA A 292 -9.86 11.84 -3.47
N LYS A 293 -9.15 12.87 -2.97
CA LYS A 293 -7.72 13.08 -3.22
C LYS A 293 -6.87 11.97 -2.57
N TYR A 294 -7.27 11.53 -1.38
CA TYR A 294 -6.60 10.44 -0.67
C TYR A 294 -6.90 9.08 -1.30
N GLU A 295 -8.13 8.86 -1.77
CA GLU A 295 -8.50 7.66 -2.53
C GLU A 295 -7.76 7.57 -3.87
N GLU A 296 -7.60 8.69 -4.59
CA GLU A 296 -6.78 8.73 -5.80
C GLU A 296 -5.29 8.46 -5.51
N TRP A 297 -4.77 9.02 -4.42
CA TRP A 297 -3.40 8.75 -3.99
C TRP A 297 -3.16 7.27 -3.68
N THR A 298 -4.03 6.61 -2.91
CA THR A 298 -3.87 5.18 -2.60
C THR A 298 -4.00 4.30 -3.84
N ASN A 299 -4.92 4.61 -4.75
CA ASN A 299 -5.02 3.88 -6.02
C ASN A 299 -3.75 4.01 -6.87
N ARG A 300 -3.15 5.21 -6.93
CA ARG A 300 -1.85 5.41 -7.60
C ARG A 300 -0.71 4.64 -6.93
N LEU A 301 -0.74 4.46 -5.61
CA LEU A 301 0.22 3.61 -4.91
C LEU A 301 0.06 2.14 -5.32
N VAL A 302 -1.16 1.61 -5.34
CA VAL A 302 -1.40 0.23 -5.81
C VAL A 302 -0.92 0.04 -7.25
N GLU A 303 -1.20 1.00 -8.14
CA GLU A 303 -0.72 0.97 -9.53
C GLU A 303 0.81 1.02 -9.62
N PHE A 304 1.46 1.78 -8.73
CA PHE A 304 2.92 1.78 -8.59
C PHE A 304 3.44 0.37 -8.23
N PHE A 305 2.83 -0.31 -7.26
CA PHE A 305 3.24 -1.67 -6.89
C PHE A 305 3.02 -2.64 -8.05
N LYS A 306 1.86 -2.61 -8.72
CA LYS A 306 1.57 -3.49 -9.85
C LYS A 306 2.54 -3.27 -11.00
N SER A 307 2.68 -2.04 -11.48
CA SER A 307 3.58 -1.74 -12.60
C SER A 307 5.07 -2.03 -12.28
N GLY A 308 5.47 -1.84 -11.02
CA GLY A 308 6.84 -2.05 -10.58
C GLY A 308 7.27 -3.49 -10.38
N PHE A 309 6.34 -4.36 -9.97
CA PHE A 309 6.67 -5.65 -9.36
C PHE A 309 5.79 -6.83 -9.79
N GLU A 310 4.66 -6.58 -10.47
CA GLU A 310 3.91 -7.58 -11.26
C GLU A 310 4.54 -7.68 -12.66
#